data_AF-A0A537MT71-F1
#
_entry.id   AF-A0A537MT71-F1
#
_cell.length_a   1.000
_cell.length_b   1.000
_cell.length_c   1.000
_cell.angle_alpha   90.00
_cell.angle_beta   90.00
_cell.angle_gamma   90.00
#
_symmetry.space_group_name_H-M   'P 1'
#
loop_
_entity.id
_entity.type
_entity.pdbx_description
1 polymer ?
#
loop_
_entity_poly.entity_id
_entity_poly.type
_entity_poly.pdbx_seq_one_letter_code
_entity_poly.pdbx_strand_id
1 'polypeptide(L)'
;MKMTLAVLALCALAQGAHATGPDCSAIERASERLACYDAASPPKMKKPAAAENDASRAAYEDPFIVEDARTTAKLKNICRGC
;
A
#
# COMPACT_ATOMS: atom_id res chain seq x y z
N MET A 1 40.07 15.84 -15.42
CA MET A 1 39.12 16.09 -16.54
C MET A 1 38.54 14.81 -17.15
N LYS A 2 39.32 13.73 -17.32
CA LYS A 2 38.83 12.49 -17.95
C LYS A 2 37.82 11.72 -17.07
N MET A 3 38.06 11.67 -15.77
CA MET A 3 37.16 11.06 -14.78
C MET A 3 35.84 11.84 -14.63
N THR A 4 35.88 13.17 -14.67
CA THR A 4 34.68 14.01 -14.53
C THR A 4 33.74 13.86 -15.72
N LEU A 5 34.29 13.70 -16.94
CA LEU A 5 33.50 13.41 -18.14
C LEU A 5 32.87 12.02 -18.11
N ALA A 6 33.59 11.01 -17.59
CA ALA A 6 33.05 9.66 -17.44
C ALA A 6 31.86 9.61 -16.47
N VAL A 7 31.96 10.33 -15.34
CA VAL A 7 30.86 10.42 -14.36
C VAL A 7 29.63 11.11 -14.95
N LEU A 8 29.81 12.22 -15.68
CA LEU A 8 28.71 12.91 -16.35
C LEU A 8 27.99 12.02 -17.38
N ALA A 9 28.74 11.21 -18.14
CA ALA A 9 28.18 10.26 -19.09
C ALA A 9 27.37 9.15 -18.39
N LEU A 10 27.86 8.64 -17.26
CA LEU A 10 27.15 7.63 -16.44
C LEU A 10 25.84 8.17 -15.87
N CYS A 11 25.82 9.42 -15.39
CA CYS A 11 24.60 10.05 -14.88
C CYS A 11 23.53 10.25 -15.96
N ALA A 12 23.93 10.53 -17.21
CA ALA A 12 22.99 10.70 -18.32
C ALA A 12 22.29 9.39 -18.73
N LEU A 13 22.87 8.23 -18.38
CA LEU A 13 22.31 6.91 -18.67
C LEU A 13 21.31 6.43 -17.60
N ALA A 14 21.25 7.09 -16.45
CA ALA A 14 20.28 6.80 -15.41
C ALA A 14 18.92 7.39 -15.80
N GLN A 15 18.14 6.64 -16.59
CA GLN A 15 16.74 6.97 -16.84
C GLN A 15 16.00 6.94 -15.50
N GLY A 16 15.36 8.07 -15.15
CA GLY A 16 14.56 8.16 -13.93
C GLY A 16 13.47 7.10 -13.95
N ALA A 17 13.33 6.36 -12.85
CA ALA A 17 12.19 5.48 -12.67
C ALA A 17 10.92 6.34 -12.53
N HIS A 18 10.21 6.56 -13.64
CA HIS A 18 8.89 7.17 -13.60
C HIS A 18 7.91 6.13 -13.07
N ALA A 19 7.45 6.34 -11.84
CA ALA A 19 6.28 5.63 -11.35
C ALA A 19 5.11 5.95 -12.29
N THR A 20 4.50 4.93 -12.90
CA THR A 20 3.29 5.07 -13.71
C THR A 20 2.12 5.44 -12.78
N GLY A 21 2.03 6.73 -12.45
CA GLY A 21 0.95 7.32 -11.67
C GLY A 21 0.23 8.40 -12.49
N PRO A 22 -0.92 8.89 -12.01
CA PRO A 22 -1.57 10.04 -12.63
C PRO A 22 -0.64 11.27 -12.57
N ASP A 23 -0.60 12.06 -13.66
CA ASP A 23 0.19 13.30 -13.78
C ASP A 23 -0.39 14.45 -12.93
N CYS A 24 -0.61 14.21 -11.64
CA CYS A 24 -1.15 15.19 -10.70
C CYS A 24 -0.22 16.39 -10.50
N SER A 25 1.08 16.25 -10.82
CA SER A 25 2.08 17.33 -10.74
C SER A 25 1.84 18.46 -11.75
N ALA A 26 1.17 18.18 -12.87
CA ALA A 26 0.83 19.17 -13.88
C ALA A 26 -0.33 20.10 -13.45
N ILE A 27 -1.00 19.81 -12.32
CA ILE A 27 -2.12 20.60 -11.81
C ILE A 27 -1.59 21.83 -11.05
N GLU A 28 -1.95 23.03 -11.52
CA GLU A 28 -1.51 24.31 -10.95
C GLU A 28 -2.16 24.60 -9.59
N ARG A 29 -3.46 24.33 -9.47
CA ARG A 29 -4.23 24.57 -8.24
C ARG A 29 -3.89 23.54 -7.17
N ALA A 30 -3.43 24.02 -6.02
CA ALA A 30 -2.98 23.16 -4.92
C ALA A 30 -4.07 22.20 -4.41
N SER A 31 -5.33 22.66 -4.31
CA SER A 31 -6.45 21.84 -3.86
C SER A 31 -6.79 20.71 -4.82
N GLU A 32 -6.78 21.00 -6.13
CA GLU A 32 -7.04 20.01 -7.17
C GLU A 32 -5.90 19.00 -7.29
N ARG A 33 -4.66 19.47 -7.14
CA ARG A 33 -3.48 18.60 -7.08
C ARG A 33 -3.54 17.64 -5.89
N LEU A 34 -3.92 18.14 -4.71
CA LEU A 34 -4.06 17.31 -3.52
C LEU A 34 -5.17 16.26 -3.71
N ALA A 35 -6.34 16.67 -4.21
CA ALA A 35 -7.44 15.75 -4.48
C ALA A 35 -7.08 14.66 -5.50
N CYS A 36 -6.24 14.98 -6.50
CA CYS A 36 -5.74 14.02 -7.48
C CYS A 36 -4.84 12.95 -6.83
N TYR A 37 -3.94 13.36 -5.93
CA TYR A 37 -3.09 12.41 -5.19
C TYR A 37 -3.90 11.53 -4.24
N ASP A 38 -4.89 12.12 -3.54
CA ASP A 38 -5.77 11.39 -2.64
C ASP A 38 -6.67 10.39 -3.39
N ALA A 39 -7.09 10.70 -4.62
CA ALA A 39 -7.86 9.78 -5.45
C ALA A 39 -7.01 8.61 -5.98
N ALA A 40 -5.71 8.84 -6.19
CA ALA A 40 -4.77 7.86 -6.69
C ALA A 40 -4.30 6.87 -5.62
N SER A 41 -4.37 7.25 -4.34
CA SER A 41 -3.76 6.53 -3.23
C SER A 41 -4.73 6.32 -2.05
N PRO A 42 -4.81 5.10 -1.48
CA PRO A 42 -4.13 3.89 -1.92
C PRO A 42 -4.67 3.43 -3.28
N PRO A 43 -3.82 2.83 -4.14
CA PRO A 43 -4.29 2.27 -5.39
C PRO A 43 -5.42 1.29 -5.04
N LYS A 44 -6.59 1.49 -5.64
CA LYS A 44 -7.71 0.55 -5.49
C LYS A 44 -7.24 -0.76 -6.07
N MET A 45 -6.68 -1.63 -5.22
CA MET A 45 -6.41 -3.01 -5.58
C MET A 45 -7.73 -3.53 -6.11
N LYS A 46 -7.77 -3.96 -7.38
CA LYS A 46 -8.91 -4.73 -7.86
C LYS A 46 -8.99 -5.89 -6.88
N LYS A 47 -9.98 -5.87 -5.96
CA LYS A 47 -10.28 -7.01 -5.09
C LYS A 47 -10.30 -8.18 -6.07
N PRO A 48 -9.40 -9.18 -5.98
CA PRO A 48 -9.59 -10.40 -6.73
C PRO A 48 -11.03 -10.80 -6.44
N ALA A 49 -11.84 -10.98 -7.49
CA ALA A 49 -13.24 -11.36 -7.31
C ALA A 49 -13.24 -12.46 -6.26
N ALA A 50 -13.79 -12.12 -5.09
CA ALA A 50 -13.47 -12.85 -3.90
C ALA A 50 -13.87 -14.30 -4.17
N ALA A 51 -12.91 -15.22 -4.14
CA ALA A 51 -13.18 -16.62 -3.94
C ALA A 51 -13.69 -16.78 -2.49
N GLU A 52 -14.75 -16.06 -2.13
CA GLU A 52 -15.44 -16.13 -0.84
C GLU A 52 -16.27 -17.42 -0.77
N ASN A 53 -16.27 -18.24 -1.83
CA ASN A 53 -16.94 -19.54 -1.85
C ASN A 53 -16.31 -20.55 -2.82
N ASP A 54 -14.98 -20.67 -2.84
CA ASP A 54 -14.37 -21.84 -3.46
C ASP A 54 -14.50 -23.03 -2.50
N ALA A 55 -15.55 -23.84 -2.69
CA ALA A 55 -15.82 -25.05 -1.92
C ALA A 55 -14.69 -26.11 -2.01
N SER A 56 -13.71 -25.90 -2.90
CA SER A 56 -12.52 -26.72 -3.06
C SER A 56 -11.39 -26.31 -2.10
N ARG A 57 -11.48 -25.14 -1.47
CA ARG A 57 -10.46 -24.67 -0.52
C ARG A 57 -10.79 -25.21 0.87
N ALA A 58 -9.82 -25.89 1.48
CA ALA A 58 -9.93 -26.31 2.88
C ALA A 58 -10.33 -25.11 3.75
N ALA A 59 -11.20 -25.36 4.74
CA ALA A 59 -11.60 -24.35 5.71
C ALA A 59 -10.34 -23.68 6.27
N TYR A 60 -10.31 -22.36 6.25
CA TYR A 60 -9.17 -21.62 6.76
C TYR A 60 -9.14 -21.77 8.28
N GLU A 61 -8.25 -22.63 8.76
CA GLU A 61 -7.91 -22.76 10.17
C GLU A 61 -6.99 -21.60 10.54
N ASP A 62 -7.53 -20.58 11.20
CA ASP A 62 -6.75 -19.44 11.67
C ASP A 62 -5.81 -19.88 12.81
N PRO A 63 -4.47 -19.81 12.61
CA PRO A 63 -3.49 -20.21 13.63
C PRO A 63 -3.57 -19.37 14.91
N PHE A 64 -4.23 -18.21 14.88
CA PHE A 64 -4.30 -17.26 15.99
C PHE A 64 -5.55 -17.41 16.86
N ILE A 65 -6.47 -18.32 16.56
CA ILE A 65 -7.72 -18.51 17.34
C ILE A 65 -7.45 -18.72 18.84
N VAL A 66 -6.40 -19.47 19.18
CA VAL A 66 -6.05 -19.73 20.58
C VAL A 66 -5.54 -18.47 21.27
N GLU A 67 -4.72 -17.67 20.59
CA GLU A 67 -4.17 -16.44 21.16
C GLU A 67 -5.21 -15.32 21.20
N ASP A 68 -6.12 -15.26 20.24
CA ASP A 68 -7.27 -14.35 20.25
C ASP A 68 -8.22 -14.68 21.41
N ALA A 69 -8.53 -15.96 21.62
CA ALA A 69 -9.34 -16.41 22.76
C ALA A 69 -8.67 -16.05 24.11
N ARG A 70 -7.35 -16.24 24.22
CA ARG A 70 -6.58 -15.85 25.41
C ARG A 70 -6.61 -14.33 25.63
N THR A 71 -6.44 -13.56 24.56
CA THR A 71 -6.40 -12.10 24.63
C THR A 71 -7.77 -11.55 24.99
N THR A 72 -8.82 -12.03 24.33
CA THR A 72 -10.21 -11.70 24.64
C THR A 72 -10.56 -12.04 26.09
N ALA A 73 -10.12 -13.20 26.60
CA ALA A 73 -10.31 -13.53 28.02
C ALA A 73 -9.63 -12.53 28.96
N LYS A 74 -8.42 -12.04 28.62
CA LYS A 74 -7.69 -11.01 29.38
C LYS A 74 -8.26 -9.59 29.22
N LEU A 75 -9.05 -9.35 28.18
CA LEU A 75 -9.69 -8.05 27.95
C LEU A 75 -11.07 -7.96 28.59
N LYS A 76 -11.77 -9.10 28.76
CA LYS A 76 -13.11 -9.17 29.38
C LYS A 76 -13.13 -8.67 30.83
N ASN A 77 -12.02 -8.74 31.54
CA ASN A 77 -11.86 -8.26 32.91
C ASN A 77 -11.42 -6.78 33.01
N ILE A 78 -11.37 -6.05 31.88
CA ILE A 78 -11.06 -4.62 31.87
C ILE A 78 -12.37 -3.85 31.70
N CYS A 79 -12.71 -2.99 32.67
CA CYS A 79 -13.78 -2.02 32.50
C CYS A 79 -13.38 -1.03 31.40
N ARG A 80 -14.01 -1.14 30.22
CA ARG A 80 -13.78 -0.24 29.07
C ARG A 80 -14.50 1.11 29.21
N GLY A 81 -15.02 1.41 30.40
CA GLY A 81 -15.85 2.58 30.69
C GLY A 81 -17.29 2.37 30.24
N CYS A 82 -18.23 2.94 31.02
CA CYS A 82 -19.60 3.20 30.62
C CYS A 82 -19.74 4.70 30.36
#